data_AF-A0A7V9HFF3-F1
#
_entry.id   AF-A0A7V9HFF3-F1
#
_cell.length_a   1.000
_cell.length_b   1.000
_cell.length_c   1.000
_cell.angle_alpha   90.00
_cell.angle_beta   90.00
_cell.angle_gamma   90.00
#
_symmetry.space_group_name_H-M   'P 1'
#
loop_
_entity.id
_entity.type
_entity.pdbx_description
1 polymer ?
#
loop_
_entity_poly.entity_id
_entity_poly.type
_entity_poly.pdbx_seq_one_letter_code
_entity_poly.pdbx_strand_id
1 'polypeptide(L)'
;MPDDPARPALRASDADRERVAKVLNHHSTAGRLTVDELSDRTDLAYAATTLAELERLVADLPIDPGDQPEVPMPEEAQVRRDFRGHLTTYRLVVFLLS
;
A
#
# COMPACT_ATOMS: atom_id res chain seq x y z
N MET A 1 -26.21 -6.80 -2.66
CA MET A 1 -25.52 -6.97 -3.96
C MET A 1 -24.45 -8.02 -3.74
N PRO A 2 -24.44 -9.12 -4.51
CA PRO A 2 -23.33 -10.07 -4.46
C PRO A 2 -22.08 -9.38 -5.01
N ASP A 3 -20.92 -9.67 -4.43
CA ASP A 3 -19.63 -9.19 -4.93
C ASP A 3 -19.44 -9.60 -6.39
N ASP A 4 -19.25 -8.62 -7.27
CA ASP A 4 -19.09 -8.84 -8.71
C ASP A 4 -17.67 -9.36 -8.99
N PRO A 5 -17.49 -10.63 -9.43
CA PRO A 5 -16.18 -11.27 -9.55
C PRO A 5 -15.33 -10.74 -10.73
N ALA A 6 -15.79 -9.72 -11.44
CA ALA A 6 -15.23 -9.29 -12.72
C ALA A 6 -14.32 -8.05 -12.67
N ARG A 7 -14.08 -7.43 -11.51
CA ARG A 7 -13.09 -6.34 -11.43
C ARG A 7 -11.68 -6.93 -11.48
N PRO A 8 -10.87 -6.65 -12.53
CA PRO A 8 -9.50 -7.13 -12.58
C PRO A 8 -8.72 -6.59 -11.37
N ALA A 9 -8.05 -7.49 -10.64
CA ALA A 9 -7.24 -7.12 -9.49
C ALA A 9 -6.14 -6.14 -9.92
N LEU A 10 -6.00 -5.04 -9.18
CA LEU A 10 -4.98 -4.04 -9.47
C LEU A 10 -3.59 -4.64 -9.20
N ARG A 11 -2.72 -4.63 -10.20
CA ARG A 11 -1.36 -5.17 -10.08
C ARG A 11 -0.51 -4.33 -9.15
N ALA A 12 0.29 -5.00 -8.32
CA ALA A 12 1.28 -4.35 -7.47
C ALA A 12 2.51 -3.95 -8.28
N SER A 13 2.95 -2.70 -8.14
CA SER A 13 4.26 -2.27 -8.65
C SER A 13 5.37 -2.66 -7.67
N ASP A 14 6.62 -2.60 -8.12
CA ASP A 14 7.80 -2.84 -7.28
C ASP A 14 7.85 -1.83 -6.11
N ALA A 15 7.44 -0.58 -6.37
CA ALA A 15 7.35 0.46 -5.35
C ALA A 15 6.28 0.14 -4.29
N ASP A 16 5.19 -0.53 -4.66
CA ASP A 16 4.17 -0.97 -3.71
C ASP A 16 4.68 -2.11 -2.83
N ARG A 17 5.39 -3.09 -3.41
CA ARG A 17 6.01 -4.20 -2.65
C ARG A 17 7.04 -3.66 -1.66
N GLU A 18 7.89 -2.74 -2.12
CA GLU A 18 8.89 -2.09 -1.27
C GLU A 18 8.27 -1.24 -0.15
N ARG A 19 7.15 -0.56 -0.42
CA ARG A 19 6.41 0.19 0.60
C ARG A 19 5.91 -0.74 1.71
N VAL A 20 5.32 -1.86 1.35
CA VAL A 20 4.82 -2.83 2.33
C VAL A 20 5.97 -3.45 3.13
N ALA A 21 7.09 -3.79 2.50
CA ALA A 21 8.27 -4.29 3.20
C ALA A 21 8.78 -3.29 4.27
N LYS A 22 8.75 -1.99 3.98
CA LYS A 22 9.12 -0.94 4.95
C LYS A 22 8.15 -0.85 6.13
N VAL A 23 6.85 -0.94 5.89
CA VAL A 23 5.82 -0.96 6.95
C VAL A 23 5.99 -2.19 7.84
N LEU A 24 6.20 -3.37 7.25
CA LEU A 24 6.48 -4.60 8.00
C LEU A 24 7.74 -4.44 8.87
N ASN A 25 8.81 -3.86 8.32
CA ASN A 25 10.03 -3.58 9.07
C ASN A 25 9.77 -2.64 10.25
N HIS A 26 9.02 -1.55 10.04
CA HIS A 26 8.64 -0.62 11.10
C HIS A 26 7.90 -1.34 12.25
N HIS A 27 6.89 -2.16 11.94
CA HIS A 27 6.16 -2.92 12.96
C HIS A 27 7.00 -3.97 13.67
N SER A 28 7.99 -4.56 13.00
CA SER A 28 8.95 -5.45 13.65
C SER A 28 9.86 -4.71 14.63
N THR A 29 10.37 -3.54 14.26
CA THR A 29 11.16 -2.70 15.19
C THR A 29 10.33 -2.23 16.40
N ALA A 30 9.02 -2.05 16.22
CA ALA A 30 8.08 -1.75 17.30
C ALA A 30 7.68 -2.98 18.16
N GLY A 31 8.20 -4.17 17.84
CA GLY A 31 7.96 -5.42 18.58
C GLY A 31 6.61 -6.08 18.32
N ARG A 32 5.87 -5.66 17.28
CA ARG A 32 4.58 -6.24 16.89
C ARG A 32 4.70 -7.42 15.94
N LEU A 33 5.83 -7.54 15.26
CA LEU A 33 6.20 -8.70 14.46
C LEU A 33 7.51 -9.27 15.00
N THR A 34 7.54 -10.59 15.18
CA THR A 34 8.78 -11.32 15.40
C THR A 34 9.65 -11.27 14.14
N VAL A 35 10.93 -11.62 14.27
CA VAL A 35 11.87 -11.67 13.12
C VAL A 35 11.42 -12.69 12.08
N ASP A 36 10.90 -13.83 12.53
CA ASP A 36 10.41 -14.89 11.64
C ASP A 36 9.17 -14.42 10.87
N GLU A 37 8.19 -13.80 11.54
CA GLU A 37 7.01 -13.23 10.89
C GLU A 37 7.35 -12.09 9.93
N LEU A 38 8.35 -11.26 10.27
CA LEU A 38 8.86 -10.24 9.36
C LEU A 38 9.41 -10.88 8.09
N SER A 39 10.26 -11.91 8.22
CA SER A 39 10.87 -12.60 7.07
C SER A 39 9.79 -13.19 6.17
N ASP A 40 8.87 -13.97 6.75
CA ASP A 40 7.79 -14.64 6.01
C ASP A 40 6.90 -13.63 5.26
N ARG A 41 6.49 -12.55 5.94
CA ARG A 41 5.63 -11.52 5.33
C ARG A 41 6.38 -10.70 4.28
N THR A 42 7.69 -10.48 4.45
CA THR A 42 8.50 -9.77 3.46
C THR A 42 8.66 -10.59 2.18
N ASP A 43 8.89 -11.90 2.30
CA ASP A 43 8.94 -12.80 1.15
C ASP A 43 7.60 -12.84 0.40
N LEU A 44 6.49 -12.90 1.13
CA LEU A 44 5.15 -12.79 0.56
C LEU A 44 4.90 -11.42 -0.10
N ALA A 45 5.41 -10.34 0.49
CA ALA A 45 5.27 -9.00 -0.08
C ALA A 45 5.99 -8.89 -1.43
N TYR A 46 7.18 -9.46 -1.57
CA TYR A 46 7.92 -9.45 -2.85
C TYR A 46 7.35 -10.43 -3.88
N ALA A 47 6.67 -11.49 -3.45
CA ALA A 47 5.98 -12.44 -4.33
C ALA A 47 4.59 -11.95 -4.77
N ALA A 48 3.99 -10.99 -4.06
CA ALA A 48 2.66 -10.48 -4.34
C ALA A 48 2.57 -9.87 -5.76
N THR A 49 1.51 -10.20 -6.47
CA THR A 49 1.25 -9.73 -7.83
C THR A 49 0.16 -8.65 -7.87
N THR A 50 -0.63 -8.54 -6.80
CA THR A 50 -1.78 -7.64 -6.69
C THR A 50 -1.71 -6.79 -5.42
N LEU A 51 -2.31 -5.60 -5.46
CA LEU A 51 -2.41 -4.75 -4.29
C LEU A 51 -3.25 -5.39 -3.18
N ALA A 52 -4.27 -6.19 -3.52
CA ALA A 52 -5.08 -6.90 -2.54
C ALA A 52 -4.29 -8.01 -1.79
N GLU A 53 -3.26 -8.59 -2.41
CA GLU A 53 -2.33 -9.48 -1.71
C GLU A 53 -1.48 -8.70 -0.72
N LEU A 54 -0.95 -7.55 -1.13
CA LEU A 54 -0.16 -6.66 -0.28
C LEU A 54 -0.95 -6.11 0.91
N GLU A 55 -2.19 -5.67 0.70
CA GLU A 55 -3.07 -5.15 1.77
C GLU A 55 -3.32 -6.20 2.86
N ARG A 56 -3.47 -7.48 2.48
CA ARG A 56 -3.68 -8.56 3.44
C ARG A 56 -2.50 -8.79 4.37
N LEU A 57 -1.28 -8.48 3.95
CA LEU A 57 -0.06 -8.70 4.75
C LEU A 57 0.08 -7.70 5.90
N VAL A 58 -0.65 -6.57 5.85
CA VAL A 58 -0.61 -5.49 6.84
C VAL A 58 -1.96 -5.24 7.49
N ALA A 59 -3.01 -5.99 7.12
CA ALA A 59 -4.39 -5.76 7.55
C ALA A 59 -4.61 -5.94 9.06
N ASP A 60 -3.77 -6.72 9.73
CA ASP A 60 -3.78 -6.97 11.17
C ASP A 60 -2.88 -6.01 11.97
N LEU A 61 -2.16 -5.13 11.29
CA LEU A 61 -1.23 -4.20 11.92
C LEU A 61 -1.91 -2.84 12.19
N PRO A 62 -1.63 -2.20 13.34
CA PRO A 62 -2.16 -0.88 13.63
C PRO A 62 -1.57 0.15 12.67
N ILE A 63 -2.37 1.12 12.23
CA ILE A 63 -1.88 2.22 11.38
C ILE A 63 -1.17 3.23 12.29
N ASP A 64 0.16 3.25 12.32
CA ASP A 64 0.89 4.27 13.06
C ASP A 64 1.12 5.53 12.22
N PRO A 65 1.21 6.72 12.85
CA PRO A 65 1.51 7.96 12.13
C PRO A 65 2.86 7.92 11.38
N GLY A 66 3.79 7.04 11.80
CA GLY A 66 5.07 6.82 11.14
C GLY A 66 5.04 5.85 9.95
N ASP A 67 3.96 5.06 9.80
CA ASP A 67 3.71 4.25 8.60
C ASP A 67 3.09 5.07 7.47
N GLN A 68 2.67 6.31 7.77
CA GLN A 68 2.25 7.24 6.74
C GLN A 68 3.46 7.58 5.89
N PRO A 69 3.40 7.37 4.57
CA PRO A 69 4.50 7.73 3.71
C PRO A 69 4.74 9.23 3.87
N GLU A 70 5.98 9.59 4.24
CA GLU A 70 6.54 10.86 3.82
C GLU A 70 6.42 10.84 2.30
N VAL A 71 5.39 11.51 1.77
CA VAL A 71 5.13 11.57 0.35
C VAL A 71 6.39 12.20 -0.23
N PRO A 72 7.27 11.46 -0.93
CA PRO A 72 8.35 12.11 -1.65
C PRO A 72 7.60 12.91 -2.69
N MET A 73 7.58 14.23 -2.55
CA MET A 73 7.00 15.06 -3.58
C MET A 73 7.67 14.64 -4.88
N PRO A 74 6.95 14.09 -5.87
CA PRO A 74 7.60 13.56 -7.03
C PRO A 74 8.28 14.73 -7.74
N GLU A 75 9.50 14.50 -8.23
CA GLU A 75 10.08 15.29 -9.32
C GLU A 75 9.17 15.27 -10.58
N GLU A 76 8.07 14.51 -10.54
CA GLU A 76 7.01 14.32 -11.51
C GLU A 76 5.76 15.20 -11.32
N ALA A 77 5.87 16.40 -10.74
CA ALA A 77 4.97 17.49 -11.18
C ALA A 77 5.10 17.75 -12.71
N GLN A 78 6.16 17.20 -13.31
CA GLN A 78 6.68 17.51 -14.63
C GLN A 78 6.05 16.76 -15.81
N VAL A 79 5.39 15.61 -15.62
CA VAL A 79 5.01 14.80 -16.81
C VAL A 79 3.52 14.82 -17.09
N ARG A 80 2.64 14.07 -16.44
CA ARG A 80 1.29 13.84 -16.99
C ARG A 80 0.32 13.58 -15.86
N ARG A 81 -0.68 14.43 -15.57
CA ARG A 81 -2.00 14.44 -16.25
C ARG A 81 -2.68 13.07 -16.54
N ASP A 82 -2.06 11.92 -16.30
CA ASP A 82 -2.49 10.68 -16.99
C ASP A 82 -3.39 9.69 -16.24
N PHE A 83 -3.55 9.71 -14.91
CA PHE A 83 -4.42 8.70 -14.26
C PHE A 83 -5.28 9.26 -13.14
N ARG A 84 -6.38 9.89 -13.55
CA ARG A 84 -7.50 10.31 -12.70
C ARG A 84 -8.42 9.12 -12.43
N GLY A 85 -8.27 8.44 -11.29
CA GLY A 85 -9.29 7.51 -10.79
C GLY A 85 -8.86 6.57 -9.65
N HIS A 86 -9.58 6.63 -8.53
CA HIS A 86 -9.78 5.53 -7.56
C HIS A 86 -8.67 5.17 -6.54
N LEU A 87 -8.40 6.09 -5.61
CA LEU A 87 -8.08 5.73 -4.22
C LEU A 87 -8.96 6.62 -3.32
N THR A 88 -10.04 6.08 -2.80
CA THR A 88 -11.03 6.73 -1.91
C THR A 88 -11.60 5.64 -1.00
N THR A 89 -10.74 4.89 -0.29
CA THR A 89 -10.56 5.11 1.16
C THR A 89 -9.33 5.95 1.52
N TYR A 90 -8.44 6.18 0.56
CA TYR A 90 -7.29 7.09 0.67
C TYR A 90 -7.56 8.40 -0.05
N ARG A 91 -8.39 9.29 0.51
CA ARG A 91 -8.58 10.66 -0.01
C ARG A 91 -9.38 11.54 0.95
N LEU A 92 -8.70 12.46 1.64
CA LEU A 92 -9.27 13.80 1.75
C LEU A 92 -8.84 14.52 0.48
N VAL A 93 -9.84 15.05 -0.24
CA VAL A 93 -9.71 16.09 -1.26
C VAL A 93 -9.08 15.67 -2.60
N VAL A 94 -9.92 15.06 -3.45
CA VAL A 94 -10.12 15.67 -4.77
C VAL A 94 -10.54 17.11 -4.51
N PHE A 95 -9.68 18.06 -4.87
CA PHE A 95 -10.03 19.48 -4.90
C PHE A 95 -11.18 19.65 -5.91
N LEU A 96 -12.26 20.31 -5.45
CA LEU A 96 -13.28 21.06 -6.21
C LEU A 96 -14.50 20.32 -6.78
N LEU A 97 -15.66 20.53 -6.15
CA LEU A 97 -16.86 21.17 -6.75
C LEU A 97 -17.93 21.43 -5.68
N SER A 98 -17.81 22.57 -4.98
CA SER A 98 -18.87 23.59 -4.79
C SER A 98 -18.31 24.82 -4.10
#